data_AF-A0A7S2E9A7-F1
#
_entry.id   AF-A0A7S2E9A7-F1
#
_cell.length_a   1.000
_cell.length_b   1.000
_cell.length_c   1.000
_cell.angle_alpha   90.00
_cell.angle_beta   90.00
_cell.angle_gamma   90.00
#
_symmetry.space_group_name_H-M   'P 1'
#
loop_
_entity.id
_entity.type
_entity.pdbx_description
1 polymer ?
#
loop_
_entity_poly.entity_id
_entity_poly.type
_entity_poly.pdbx_seq_one_letter_code
_entity_poly.pdbx_strand_id
1 'polypeptide(L)'
;THGTSPPIQADRVRTKLGVWVGSQRANYKYLQEGKPHTLSPERKRLLDSIDFPWSVAGPLHSPMKSWQERYEELVAYCSQHGHCRVSVADKNNFSLAKWVKRQRENYWSMIENRGQTPMTAERVRMLEELGFSWQVRSRRNGPGKDQKVVK
;
A
#
# COMPACT_ATOMS: atom_id res chain seq x y z
N THR A 1 16.46 -38.10 5.19
CA THR A 1 17.08 -36.90 4.59
C THR A 1 16.20 -36.43 3.45
N HIS A 2 16.02 -35.11 3.34
CA HIS A 2 15.25 -34.34 2.34
C HIS A 2 13.71 -34.37 2.42
N GLY A 3 13.17 -33.59 3.36
CA GLY A 3 11.80 -33.07 3.28
C GLY A 3 11.79 -31.75 2.51
N THR A 4 11.31 -31.80 1.27
CA THR A 4 11.17 -30.63 0.39
C THR A 4 10.06 -29.73 0.90
N SER A 5 10.39 -28.52 1.36
CA SER A 5 9.41 -27.48 1.69
C SER A 5 8.68 -27.01 0.43
N PRO A 6 7.33 -26.99 0.42
CA PRO A 6 6.57 -26.37 -0.66
C PRO A 6 6.73 -24.84 -0.64
N PRO A 7 6.73 -24.20 -1.82
CA PRO A 7 7.02 -22.78 -1.96
C PRO A 7 5.90 -21.90 -1.41
N ILE A 8 6.33 -20.80 -0.78
CA ILE A 8 5.51 -19.71 -0.25
C ILE A 8 4.72 -19.07 -1.42
N GLN A 9 3.53 -19.58 -1.70
CA GLN A 9 2.53 -18.87 -2.47
C GLN A 9 1.76 -17.98 -1.50
N ALA A 10 2.23 -16.73 -1.37
CA ALA A 10 1.46 -15.63 -0.81
C ALA A 10 0.32 -15.29 -1.78
N ASP A 11 -0.66 -16.18 -1.91
CA ASP A 11 -1.86 -15.98 -2.69
C ASP A 11 -3.04 -15.73 -1.75
N ARG A 12 -3.33 -14.44 -1.55
CA ARG A 12 -4.64 -13.78 -1.66
C ARG A 12 -5.95 -14.54 -1.32
N VAL A 13 -5.94 -15.53 -0.43
CA VAL A 13 -7.17 -15.95 0.24
C VAL A 13 -7.51 -14.86 1.23
N ARG A 14 -8.51 -14.04 0.93
CA ARG A 14 -9.27 -13.31 1.95
C ARG A 14 -9.85 -14.40 2.87
N THR A 15 -9.13 -14.76 3.91
CA THR A 15 -9.48 -15.88 4.78
C THR A 15 -10.82 -15.56 5.45
N LYS A 16 -11.66 -16.59 5.66
CA LYS A 16 -12.93 -16.46 6.41
C LYS A 16 -12.71 -15.71 7.74
N LEU A 17 -11.54 -15.92 8.35
CA LEU A 17 -11.10 -15.20 9.55
C LEU A 17 -10.94 -13.69 9.33
N GLY A 18 -10.34 -13.23 8.23
CA GLY A 18 -10.21 -11.80 7.94
C GLY A 18 -11.56 -11.09 7.78
N VAL A 19 -12.54 -11.76 7.13
CA VAL A 19 -13.92 -11.26 7.04
C VAL A 19 -14.55 -11.20 8.44
N TRP A 20 -14.39 -12.26 9.23
CA TRP A 20 -14.92 -12.32 10.59
C TRP A 20 -14.33 -11.25 11.51
N VAL A 21 -13.01 -11.02 11.47
CA VAL A 21 -12.32 -9.95 12.22
C VAL A 21 -12.86 -8.59 11.80
N GLY A 22 -13.07 -8.36 10.49
CA GLY A 22 -13.71 -7.15 9.99
C GLY A 22 -15.11 -6.93 10.55
N SER A 23 -15.93 -8.00 10.59
CA SER A 23 -17.26 -7.96 11.19
C SER A 23 -17.23 -7.66 12.69
N GLN A 24 -16.27 -8.21 13.46
CA GLN A 24 -16.17 -7.90 14.89
C GLN A 24 -15.82 -6.42 15.12
N ARG A 25 -14.87 -5.88 14.35
CA ARG A 25 -14.48 -4.46 14.42
C ARG A 25 -15.62 -3.52 14.06
N ALA A 26 -16.40 -3.85 13.03
CA ALA A 26 -17.57 -3.07 12.62
C ALA A 26 -18.67 -3.06 13.70
N ASN A 27 -18.99 -4.22 14.28
CA ASN A 27 -19.97 -4.30 15.36
C ASN A 27 -19.52 -3.55 16.62
N TYR A 28 -18.22 -3.57 16.95
CA TYR A 28 -17.68 -2.79 18.06
C TYR A 28 -17.80 -1.28 17.82
N LYS A 29 -17.52 -0.81 16.60
CA LYS A 29 -17.75 0.58 16.22
C LYS A 29 -19.23 0.97 16.38
N TYR A 30 -20.16 0.12 15.95
CA TYR A 30 -21.59 0.34 16.11
C TYR A 30 -22.02 0.37 17.58
N LEU A 31 -21.45 -0.51 18.43
CA LEU A 31 -21.64 -0.45 19.87
C LEU A 31 -21.20 0.90 20.46
N GLN A 32 -20.06 1.45 20.03
CA GLN A 32 -19.59 2.78 20.48
C GLN A 32 -20.49 3.94 19.99
N GLU A 33 -21.05 3.82 18.79
CA GLU A 33 -21.92 4.83 18.17
C GLU A 33 -23.41 4.68 18.54
N GLY A 34 -23.78 3.69 19.35
CA GLY A 34 -25.17 3.39 19.70
C GLY A 34 -26.03 2.86 18.54
N LYS A 35 -25.39 2.31 17.50
CA LYS A 35 -26.05 1.73 16.31
C LYS A 35 -26.40 0.26 16.53
N PRO A 36 -27.40 -0.28 15.82
CA PRO A 36 -27.69 -1.72 15.86
C PRO A 36 -26.46 -2.57 15.55
N HIS A 37 -26.17 -3.55 16.40
CA HIS A 37 -25.02 -4.45 16.28
C HIS A 37 -25.34 -5.85 16.81
N THR A 38 -24.52 -6.85 16.45
CA THR A 38 -24.66 -8.25 16.89
C THR A 38 -23.57 -8.72 17.85
N LEU A 39 -22.73 -7.79 18.33
CA LEU A 39 -21.70 -8.07 19.33
C LEU A 39 -22.33 -8.29 20.71
N SER A 40 -22.27 -9.53 21.21
CA SER A 40 -22.75 -9.85 22.56
C SER A 40 -21.75 -9.40 23.64
N PRO A 41 -22.20 -9.10 24.87
CA PRO A 41 -21.32 -8.75 25.98
C PRO A 41 -20.28 -9.84 26.29
N GLU A 42 -20.68 -11.10 26.23
CA GLU A 42 -19.78 -12.24 26.44
C GLU A 42 -18.70 -12.33 25.36
N ARG A 43 -19.06 -12.14 24.09
CA ARG A 43 -18.10 -12.14 22.98
C ARG A 43 -17.13 -10.97 23.11
N LYS A 44 -17.60 -9.79 23.48
CA LYS A 44 -16.74 -8.65 23.78
C LYS A 44 -15.73 -8.99 24.88
N ARG A 45 -16.19 -9.57 25.99
CA ARG A 45 -15.32 -9.96 27.12
C ARG A 45 -14.22 -10.96 26.70
N LEU A 46 -14.57 -11.98 25.93
CA LEU A 46 -13.60 -12.96 25.43
C LEU A 46 -12.56 -12.33 24.51
N LEU A 47 -12.97 -11.39 23.65
CA LEU A 47 -12.07 -10.67 22.75
C LEU A 47 -11.18 -9.68 23.51
N ASP A 48 -11.72 -9.00 24.52
CA ASP A 48 -10.94 -8.14 25.41
C ASP A 48 -9.87 -8.94 26.17
N SER A 49 -10.16 -10.18 26.60
CA SER A 49 -9.19 -11.01 27.34
C SER A 49 -7.97 -11.47 26.53
N ILE A 50 -8.01 -11.32 25.20
CA ILE A 50 -6.89 -11.62 24.31
C ILE A 50 -6.28 -10.36 23.69
N ASP A 51 -6.55 -9.19 24.29
CA ASP A 51 -6.15 -7.88 23.78
C ASP A 51 -6.51 -7.68 22.31
N PHE A 52 -7.74 -8.07 21.93
CA PHE A 52 -8.16 -8.04 20.54
C PHE A 52 -8.11 -6.60 19.98
N PRO A 53 -7.44 -6.37 18.83
CA PRO A 53 -7.29 -5.04 18.26
C PRO A 53 -8.60 -4.61 17.58
N TRP A 54 -9.52 -4.05 18.35
CA TRP A 54 -10.81 -3.50 17.91
C TRP A 54 -10.69 -2.39 16.88
N SER A 55 -9.58 -1.65 16.91
CA SER A 55 -9.26 -0.62 15.95
C SER A 55 -8.00 -0.99 15.15
N VAL A 56 -8.02 -0.71 13.86
CA VAL A 56 -6.82 -0.66 13.01
C VAL A 56 -5.89 0.50 13.38
N ALA A 57 -6.33 1.42 14.24
CA ALA A 57 -5.54 2.51 14.80
C ALA A 57 -5.18 2.27 16.29
N GLY A 58 -5.25 1.02 16.77
CA GLY A 58 -4.71 0.69 18.09
C GLY A 58 -3.18 0.85 18.12
N PRO A 59 -2.56 0.99 19.31
CA PRO A 59 -1.11 1.21 19.47
C PRO A 59 -0.25 0.13 18.81
N LEU A 60 -0.82 -1.04 18.51
CA LEU A 60 -0.16 -2.16 17.83
C LEU A 60 -0.23 -2.10 16.29
N HIS A 61 -0.91 -1.13 15.69
CA HIS A 61 -0.99 -0.95 14.24
C HIS A 61 -0.64 0.50 13.91
N SER A 62 0.45 0.67 13.16
CA SER A 62 0.84 1.97 12.61
C SER A 62 -0.37 2.59 11.90
N PRO A 63 -0.79 3.82 12.24
CA PRO A 63 -1.86 4.48 11.52
C PRO A 63 -1.53 4.47 10.03
N MET A 64 -2.52 4.07 9.21
CA MET A 64 -2.39 4.14 7.76
C MET A 64 -2.24 5.62 7.39
N LYS A 65 -1.00 6.05 7.15
CA LYS A 65 -0.70 7.40 6.69
C LYS A 65 -1.49 7.72 5.43
N SER A 66 -2.08 8.90 5.40
CA SER A 66 -2.75 9.49 4.25
C SER A 66 -1.81 9.63 3.06
N TRP A 67 -2.38 9.91 1.88
CA TRP A 67 -1.57 10.16 0.68
C TRP A 67 -0.66 11.39 0.88
N GLN A 68 -1.19 12.45 1.52
CA GLN A 68 -0.46 13.70 1.78
C GLN A 68 0.75 13.48 2.70
N GLU A 69 0.57 12.77 3.82
CA GLU A 69 1.69 12.45 4.73
C GLU A 69 2.77 11.62 4.03
N ARG A 70 2.39 10.70 3.15
CA ARG A 70 3.35 9.90 2.35
C ARG A 70 4.04 10.73 1.27
N TYR A 71 3.34 11.70 0.70
CA TYR A 71 3.94 12.65 -0.22
C TYR A 71 4.99 13.50 0.48
N GLU A 72 4.71 14.01 1.68
CA GLU A 72 5.67 14.76 2.50
C GLU A 72 6.91 13.94 2.88
N GLU A 73 6.73 12.66 3.23
CA GLU A 73 7.86 11.73 3.40
C GLU A 73 8.71 11.61 2.13
N LEU A 74 8.07 11.55 0.96
CA LEU A 74 8.79 11.49 -0.31
C LEU A 74 9.54 12.79 -0.56
N VAL A 75 8.95 13.96 -0.29
CA VAL A 75 9.62 15.27 -0.41
C VAL A 75 10.87 15.33 0.47
N ALA A 76 10.76 14.91 1.73
CA ALA A 76 11.89 14.85 2.65
C ALA A 76 12.97 13.90 2.13
N TYR A 77 12.58 12.71 1.63
CA TYR A 77 13.50 11.75 1.04
C TYR A 77 14.22 12.33 -0.20
N CYS A 78 13.50 12.96 -1.13
CA CYS A 78 14.10 13.55 -2.33
C CYS A 78 15.05 14.69 -1.96
N SER A 79 14.72 15.49 -0.94
CA SER A 79 15.60 16.55 -0.43
C SER A 79 16.90 16.01 0.15
N GLN A 80 16.84 14.88 0.88
CA GLN A 80 18.02 14.26 1.49
C GLN A 80 18.90 13.52 0.47
N HIS A 81 18.29 12.85 -0.51
CA HIS A 81 19.00 11.95 -1.43
C HIS A 81 19.25 12.56 -2.82
N GLY A 82 18.67 13.73 -3.13
CA GLY A 82 18.72 14.36 -4.45
C GLY A 82 17.90 13.63 -5.52
N HIS A 83 17.14 12.59 -5.15
CA HIS A 83 16.31 11.83 -6.07
C HIS A 83 15.10 11.19 -5.37
N CYS A 84 14.03 10.95 -6.13
CA CYS A 84 12.82 10.27 -5.63
C CYS A 84 12.80 8.75 -5.86
N ARG A 85 13.98 8.15 -6.11
CA ARG A 85 14.12 6.71 -6.33
C ARG A 85 14.29 5.95 -5.01
N VAL A 86 13.18 5.73 -4.32
CA VAL A 86 13.15 4.92 -3.09
C VAL A 86 13.28 3.44 -3.43
N SER A 87 14.32 2.78 -2.92
CA SER A 87 14.56 1.34 -3.13
C SER A 87 13.80 0.49 -2.11
N VAL A 88 13.19 -0.61 -2.56
CA VAL A 88 12.58 -1.61 -1.65
C VAL A 88 13.60 -2.40 -0.84
N ALA A 89 14.89 -2.34 -1.19
CA ALA A 89 15.96 -2.97 -0.43
C ALA A 89 16.38 -2.14 0.80
N ASP A 90 16.00 -0.85 0.83
CA ASP A 90 16.23 0.00 1.99
C ASP A 90 15.23 -0.35 3.09
N LYS A 91 15.73 -1.00 4.15
CA LYS A 91 14.91 -1.45 5.28
C LYS A 91 14.31 -0.27 6.04
N ASN A 92 14.98 0.87 6.07
CA ASN A 92 14.52 2.07 6.78
C ASN A 92 13.37 2.74 6.03
N ASN A 93 13.43 2.74 4.69
CA ASN A 93 12.44 3.37 3.82
C ASN A 93 11.49 2.38 3.13
N PHE A 94 11.41 1.15 3.63
CA PHE A 94 10.64 0.08 3.00
C PHE A 94 9.15 0.42 2.82
N SER A 95 8.55 1.09 3.82
CA SER A 95 7.14 1.50 3.75
C SER A 95 6.90 2.55 2.66
N LEU A 96 7.80 3.52 2.54
CA LEU A 96 7.76 4.55 1.51
C LEU A 96 8.05 3.95 0.12
N ALA A 97 8.98 3.01 0.00
CA ALA A 97 9.28 2.31 -1.25
C ALA A 97 8.06 1.54 -1.79
N LYS A 98 7.31 0.87 -0.91
CA LYS A 98 6.04 0.22 -1.27
C LYS A 98 4.99 1.23 -1.75
N TRP A 99 4.90 2.38 -1.08
CA TRP A 99 3.98 3.45 -1.47
C TRP A 99 4.33 4.03 -2.84
N VAL A 100 5.61 4.30 -3.10
CA VAL A 100 6.14 4.76 -4.41
C VAL A 100 5.81 3.76 -5.51
N LYS A 101 6.00 2.45 -5.26
CA LYS A 101 5.62 1.40 -6.21
C LYS A 101 4.13 1.45 -6.53
N ARG A 102 3.27 1.61 -5.50
CA ARG A 102 1.82 1.72 -5.68
C ARG A 102 1.44 2.94 -6.51
N GLN A 103 2.10 4.09 -6.34
CA GLN A 103 1.84 5.27 -7.16
C GLN A 103 2.08 4.98 -8.64
N ARG A 104 3.19 4.29 -8.98
CA ARG A 104 3.46 3.88 -10.37
C ARG A 104 2.39 2.95 -10.92
N GLU A 105 1.99 1.92 -10.17
CA GLU A 105 0.93 0.99 -10.58
C GLU A 105 -0.41 1.73 -10.84
N ASN A 106 -0.79 2.63 -9.93
CA ASN A 106 -2.01 3.41 -10.04
C ASN A 106 -1.99 4.39 -11.23
N TYR A 107 -0.83 4.97 -11.54
CA TYR A 107 -0.62 5.82 -12.70
C TYR A 107 -0.77 5.04 -14.01
N TRP A 108 -0.09 3.90 -14.15
CA TRP A 108 -0.23 3.07 -15.35
C TRP A 108 -1.66 2.57 -15.54
N SER A 109 -2.35 2.18 -14.46
CA SER A 109 -3.76 1.84 -14.52
C SER A 109 -4.64 3.00 -15.00
N MET A 110 -4.29 4.25 -14.66
CA MET A 110 -4.97 5.46 -15.12
C MET A 110 -4.75 5.69 -16.62
N ILE A 111 -3.50 5.58 -17.09
CA ILE A 111 -3.14 5.80 -18.49
C ILE A 111 -3.70 4.70 -19.41
N GLU A 112 -3.68 3.45 -18.95
CA GLU A 112 -4.14 2.30 -19.72
C GLU A 112 -5.64 2.03 -19.59
N ASN A 113 -6.38 2.89 -18.86
CA ASN A 113 -7.82 2.74 -18.60
C ASN A 113 -8.23 1.35 -18.07
N ARG A 114 -7.37 0.72 -17.25
CA ARG A 114 -7.58 -0.65 -16.73
C ARG A 114 -8.62 -0.76 -15.60
N GLY A 115 -9.36 0.31 -15.35
CA GLY A 115 -10.39 0.41 -14.32
C GLY A 115 -10.20 1.59 -13.38
N GLN A 116 -10.97 1.60 -12.29
CA GLN A 116 -10.91 2.67 -11.29
C GLN A 116 -9.57 2.67 -10.54
N THR A 117 -8.99 3.86 -10.41
CA THR A 117 -7.72 4.11 -9.73
C THR A 117 -7.89 5.29 -8.79
N PRO A 118 -7.26 5.28 -7.59
CA PRO A 118 -7.25 6.43 -6.71
C PRO A 118 -6.28 7.52 -7.16
N MET A 119 -5.58 7.35 -8.29
CA MET A 119 -4.74 8.38 -8.88
C MET A 119 -5.60 9.51 -9.45
N THR A 120 -5.28 10.75 -9.11
CA THR A 120 -5.94 11.96 -9.64
C THR A 120 -4.93 12.80 -10.42
N ALA A 121 -5.42 13.65 -11.33
CA ALA A 121 -4.55 14.57 -12.08
C ALA A 121 -3.71 15.47 -11.17
N GLU A 122 -4.27 15.91 -10.04
CA GLU A 122 -3.56 16.70 -9.03
C GLU A 122 -2.39 15.92 -8.40
N ARG A 123 -2.61 14.66 -8.02
CA ARG A 123 -1.56 13.79 -7.46
C ARG A 123 -0.44 13.53 -8.46
N VAL A 124 -0.78 13.39 -9.74
CA VAL A 124 0.20 13.26 -10.82
C VAL A 124 1.04 14.52 -10.91
N ARG A 125 0.39 15.70 -10.96
CA ARG A 125 1.08 17.00 -11.03
C ARG A 125 2.06 17.21 -9.87
N MET A 126 1.61 16.95 -8.64
CA MET A 126 2.46 17.07 -7.44
C MET A 126 3.70 16.17 -7.51
N LEU A 127 3.55 14.93 -7.98
CA LEU A 127 4.68 14.01 -8.12
C LEU A 127 5.63 14.45 -9.25
N GLU A 128 5.11 14.95 -10.36
CA GLU A 128 5.92 15.46 -11.48
C GLU A 128 6.71 16.72 -11.10
N GLU A 129 6.11 17.66 -10.36
CA GLU A 129 6.78 18.84 -9.81
C GLU A 129 7.96 18.45 -8.90
N LEU A 130 7.86 17.31 -8.21
CA LEU A 130 8.93 16.76 -7.38
C LEU A 130 10.04 16.07 -8.19
N GLY A 131 9.93 16.00 -9.53
CA GLY A 131 10.85 15.27 -10.39
C GLY A 131 10.70 13.74 -10.29
N PHE A 132 9.51 13.27 -9.91
CA PHE A 132 9.25 11.85 -9.76
C PHE A 132 9.28 11.11 -11.12
N SER A 133 10.00 10.00 -11.17
CA SER A 133 10.07 9.16 -12.37
C SER A 133 9.08 8.00 -12.30
N TRP A 134 8.13 8.00 -13.24
CA TRP A 134 7.14 6.92 -13.44
C TRP A 134 7.73 5.65 -14.06
N GLN A 135 8.91 5.75 -14.70
CA GLN A 135 9.58 4.66 -15.37
C GLN A 135 10.15 3.65 -14.35
N VAL A 136 9.62 2.44 -14.35
CA VAL A 136 10.32 1.29 -13.77
C VAL A 136 11.26 0.82 -14.86
N ARG A 137 12.59 0.85 -14.64
CA ARG A 137 13.55 0.29 -15.60
C ARG A 137 13.00 -1.06 -16.08
N SER A 138 12.66 -1.15 -17.36
CA SER A 138 12.35 -2.43 -17.97
C SER A 138 13.55 -3.33 -17.69
N ARG A 139 13.29 -4.62 -17.43
CA ARG A 139 14.37 -5.60 -17.51
C ARG A 139 15.05 -5.39 -18.87
N ARG A 140 16.35 -5.13 -18.83
CA ARG A 140 17.27 -4.95 -19.96
C ARG A 140 16.74 -5.64 -21.22
N ASN A 141 16.45 -4.85 -22.24
CA ASN A 141 16.85 -5.17 -23.60
C ASN A 141 17.63 -3.96 -24.11
N GLY A 142 18.91 -4.18 -24.39
CA GLY A 142 19.82 -3.20 -24.97
C GLY A 142 19.50 -2.88 -26.43
N PRO A 143 20.34 -2.06 -27.09
CA PRO A 143 19.91 -1.02 -28.01
C PRO A 143 19.70 -1.51 -29.45
N GLY A 144 18.55 -1.21 -30.03
CA GLY A 144 18.36 -1.16 -31.48
C GLY A 144 18.51 0.28 -31.94
N LYS A 145 19.68 0.59 -32.51
CA LYS A 145 19.87 1.82 -33.29
C LYS A 145 18.88 1.79 -34.46
N ASP A 146 18.19 2.91 -34.70
CA ASP A 146 17.87 3.36 -36.05
C ASP A 146 17.37 4.80 -36.00
N GLN A 147 18.35 5.72 -36.02
CA GLN A 147 18.11 7.07 -36.45
C GLN A 147 18.12 7.07 -37.99
N LYS A 148 16.94 6.99 -38.61
CA LYS A 148 16.80 7.41 -40.00
C LYS A 148 16.68 8.92 -40.03
N VAL A 149 17.82 9.55 -40.34
CA VAL A 149 17.88 10.85 -40.99
C VAL A 149 17.19 10.70 -42.34
N VAL A 150 16.09 11.40 -42.54
CA VAL A 150 15.56 11.63 -43.90
C VAL A 150 16.06 13.02 -44.31
N LYS A 151 16.77 13.01 -45.43
CA LYS A 151 17.27 14.19 -46.15
C LYS A 151 16.13 15.00 -46.73
#